data_AF-M1P3Z3-F1
#
_entry.id   AF-M1P3Z3-F1
#
_cell.length_a   1.000
_cell.length_b   1.000
_cell.length_c   1.000
_cell.angle_alpha   90.00
_cell.angle_beta   90.00
_cell.angle_gamma   90.00
#
_symmetry.space_group_name_H-M   'P 1'
#
loop_
_entity.id
_entity.type
_entity.pdbx_description
1 polymer ?
#
loop_
_entity_poly.entity_id
_entity_poly.type
_entity_poly.pdbx_seq_one_letter_code
_entity_poly.pdbx_strand_id
1 'polypeptide(L)'
;KRFCPDSQIYIPVPTWANHHNIWRDAHVPQKTFHYYHPQSKGLDFAGLVDDIKNAPNGSFFLLHACAHNPTGVDPSEEQWKEISKKIKEKGHFPFFDMAYQGFASGDPERDAKAIRIFLEDGHLLGIAQSYAKNMGLYGQRVGCLSVLCEDEKQAVAVKSQLQMLARPMYSNPPVHGALIVSTILGDPGLKKLWLKEVKGMADRIIGMRTALRENLEKLGSPLSWEH
;
A
#
# COMPACT_ATOMS: atom_id res chain seq x y z
N LYS A 1 -19.15 -5.65 17.29
CA LYS A 1 -18.69 -5.46 15.90
C LYS A 1 -19.90 -5.04 15.05
N ARG A 2 -19.83 -3.95 14.28
CA ARG A 2 -21.00 -3.35 13.60
C ARG A 2 -21.17 -3.80 12.14
N PHE A 3 -20.06 -3.87 11.40
CA PHE A 3 -20.03 -4.25 9.99
C PHE A 3 -19.20 -5.53 9.83
N CYS A 4 -19.69 -6.47 9.04
CA CYS A 4 -19.02 -7.75 8.72
C CYS A 4 -18.27 -8.36 9.93
N PRO A 5 -18.98 -8.74 11.02
CA PRO A 5 -18.36 -9.08 12.30
C PRO A 5 -17.43 -10.31 12.25
N ASP A 6 -17.63 -11.17 11.26
CA ASP A 6 -16.87 -12.40 11.05
C ASP A 6 -15.71 -12.23 10.05
N SER A 7 -15.53 -11.02 9.51
CA SER A 7 -14.41 -10.72 8.64
C SER A 7 -13.08 -10.84 9.38
N GLN A 8 -12.10 -11.35 8.65
CA GLN A 8 -10.70 -11.43 9.04
C GLN A 8 -9.85 -10.73 7.99
N ILE A 9 -8.73 -10.16 8.45
CA ILE A 9 -7.74 -9.52 7.58
C ILE A 9 -6.53 -10.44 7.40
N TYR A 10 -6.14 -10.65 6.16
CA TYR A 10 -4.89 -11.31 5.78
C TYR A 10 -3.81 -10.25 5.58
N ILE A 11 -2.69 -10.37 6.30
CA ILE A 11 -1.55 -9.44 6.24
C ILE A 11 -0.27 -10.19 5.80
N PRO A 12 0.62 -9.57 5.01
CA PRO A 12 1.80 -10.26 4.52
C PRO A 12 2.78 -10.51 5.65
N VAL A 13 3.62 -11.54 5.52
CA VAL A 13 4.73 -11.81 6.43
C VAL A 13 6.07 -11.72 5.68
N PRO A 14 6.97 -10.82 6.11
CA PRO A 14 6.79 -9.79 7.14
C PRO A 14 5.92 -8.61 6.64
N THR A 15 5.58 -7.67 7.51
CA THR A 15 4.92 -6.40 7.16
C THR A 15 5.35 -5.26 8.09
N TRP A 16 4.88 -4.04 7.87
CA TRP A 16 5.08 -2.93 8.81
C TRP A 16 4.53 -3.31 10.17
N ALA A 17 5.39 -3.36 11.20
CA ALA A 17 5.07 -3.93 12.50
C ALA A 17 3.77 -3.39 13.12
N ASN A 18 3.41 -2.13 12.84
CA ASN A 18 2.21 -1.52 13.41
C ASN A 18 0.90 -2.01 12.76
N HIS A 19 0.92 -2.69 11.61
CA HIS A 19 -0.27 -3.37 11.09
C HIS A 19 -0.87 -4.32 12.12
N HIS A 20 -0.02 -5.09 12.82
CA HIS A 20 -0.49 -6.01 13.86
C HIS A 20 -1.19 -5.29 15.01
N ASN A 21 -0.64 -4.15 15.45
CA ASN A 21 -1.22 -3.36 16.53
C ASN A 21 -2.56 -2.75 16.11
N ILE A 22 -2.63 -2.13 14.92
CA ILE A 22 -3.85 -1.50 14.40
C ILE A 22 -5.00 -2.51 14.36
N TRP A 23 -4.78 -3.68 13.79
CA TRP A 23 -5.84 -4.69 13.65
C TRP A 23 -6.21 -5.36 14.97
N ARG A 24 -5.25 -5.56 15.88
CA ARG A 24 -5.51 -6.05 17.24
C ARG A 24 -6.38 -5.09 18.02
N ASP A 25 -6.03 -3.81 18.02
CA ASP A 25 -6.71 -2.76 18.78
C ASP A 25 -8.08 -2.44 18.16
N ALA A 26 -8.25 -2.65 16.84
CA ALA A 26 -9.55 -2.64 16.16
C ALA A 26 -10.39 -3.92 16.40
N HIS A 27 -9.86 -4.91 17.12
CA HIS A 27 -10.50 -6.21 17.38
C HIS A 27 -10.91 -6.99 16.11
N VAL A 28 -10.10 -6.89 15.05
CA VAL A 28 -10.28 -7.65 13.81
C VAL A 28 -9.34 -8.86 13.83
N PRO A 29 -9.85 -10.10 13.68
CA PRO A 29 -9.01 -11.29 13.59
C PRO A 29 -7.99 -11.18 12.46
N GLN A 30 -6.74 -11.50 12.77
CA GLN A 30 -5.63 -11.45 11.82
C GLN A 30 -5.27 -12.87 11.38
N LYS A 31 -5.07 -13.02 10.07
CA LYS A 31 -4.39 -14.14 9.43
C LYS A 31 -3.21 -13.60 8.64
N THR A 32 -2.28 -14.47 8.30
CA THR A 32 -1.08 -14.10 7.55
C THR A 32 -1.06 -14.79 6.20
N PHE A 33 -0.34 -14.22 5.25
CA PHE A 33 0.01 -14.88 3.99
C PHE A 33 1.50 -14.70 3.69
N HIS A 34 2.06 -15.65 2.96
CA HIS A 34 3.45 -15.67 2.54
C HIS A 34 3.75 -14.49 1.61
N TYR A 35 4.92 -13.89 1.79
CA TYR A 35 5.32 -12.73 0.99
C TYR A 35 6.82 -12.74 0.69
N TYR A 36 7.68 -12.87 1.69
CA TYR A 36 9.13 -12.84 1.49
C TYR A 36 9.73 -14.23 1.62
N HIS A 37 10.55 -14.62 0.65
CA HIS A 37 11.28 -15.89 0.67
C HIS A 37 12.75 -15.66 1.08
N PRO A 38 13.17 -16.00 2.32
CA PRO A 38 14.49 -15.63 2.83
C PRO A 38 15.68 -16.15 2.02
N GLN A 39 15.54 -17.33 1.41
CA GLN A 39 16.62 -17.98 0.66
C GLN A 39 16.85 -17.29 -0.70
N SER A 40 15.78 -16.87 -1.38
CA SER A 40 15.89 -16.14 -2.66
C SER A 40 15.98 -14.63 -2.48
N LYS A 41 15.68 -14.12 -1.27
CA LYS A 41 15.56 -12.70 -0.94
C LYS A 41 14.54 -11.95 -1.81
N GLY A 42 13.62 -12.68 -2.43
CA GLY A 42 12.58 -12.16 -3.31
C GLY A 42 11.17 -12.45 -2.80
N LEU A 43 10.19 -12.27 -3.69
CA LEU A 43 8.78 -12.53 -3.40
C LEU A 43 8.55 -14.05 -3.38
N ASP A 44 7.95 -14.56 -2.31
CA ASP A 44 7.35 -15.89 -2.26
C ASP A 44 6.01 -15.89 -3.02
N PHE A 45 6.10 -15.75 -4.34
CA PHE A 45 4.92 -15.59 -5.17
C PHE A 45 4.03 -16.84 -5.17
N ALA A 46 4.63 -18.03 -5.13
CA ALA A 46 3.90 -19.28 -5.10
C ALA A 46 3.12 -19.44 -3.79
N GLY A 47 3.77 -19.19 -2.64
CA GLY A 47 3.12 -19.21 -1.34
C GLY A 47 2.01 -18.16 -1.22
N LEU A 48 2.27 -16.93 -1.69
CA LEU A 48 1.29 -15.84 -1.71
C LEU A 48 0.02 -16.25 -2.46
N VAL A 49 0.16 -16.79 -3.68
CA VAL A 49 -0.98 -17.20 -4.50
C VAL A 49 -1.72 -18.39 -3.91
N ASP A 50 -1.01 -19.34 -3.29
CA ASP A 50 -1.62 -20.48 -2.62
C ASP A 50 -2.47 -20.03 -1.41
N ASP A 51 -1.96 -19.12 -0.60
CA ASP A 51 -2.71 -18.57 0.55
C ASP A 51 -3.98 -17.82 0.11
N ILE A 52 -3.93 -17.06 -0.99
CA ILE A 52 -5.12 -16.41 -1.56
C ILE A 52 -6.17 -17.46 -1.95
N LYS A 53 -5.76 -18.56 -2.60
CA LYS A 53 -6.69 -19.63 -3.02
C LYS A 53 -7.31 -20.36 -1.83
N ASN A 54 -6.52 -20.57 -0.78
CA ASN A 54 -6.91 -21.34 0.40
C ASN A 54 -7.66 -20.51 1.45
N ALA A 55 -7.61 -19.18 1.37
CA ALA A 55 -8.41 -18.31 2.23
C ALA A 55 -9.94 -18.51 2.01
N PRO A 56 -10.78 -18.38 3.05
CA PRO A 56 -12.23 -18.40 2.89
C PRO A 56 -12.71 -17.30 1.95
N ASN A 57 -13.62 -17.62 1.03
CA ASN A 57 -14.19 -16.65 0.08
C ASN A 57 -14.68 -15.39 0.80
N GLY A 58 -14.50 -14.21 0.18
CA GLY A 58 -14.89 -12.94 0.81
C GLY A 58 -13.94 -12.41 1.89
N SER A 59 -12.79 -13.05 2.14
CA SER A 59 -11.75 -12.53 3.04
C SER A 59 -11.18 -11.17 2.60
N PHE A 60 -10.61 -10.41 3.55
CA PHE A 60 -9.94 -9.14 3.29
C PHE A 60 -8.43 -9.35 3.20
N PHE A 61 -7.76 -8.69 2.24
CA PHE A 61 -6.31 -8.76 2.07
C PHE A 61 -5.70 -7.36 2.15
N LEU A 62 -4.76 -7.18 3.08
CA LEU A 62 -3.94 -5.97 3.18
C LEU A 62 -2.76 -6.09 2.21
N LEU A 63 -2.71 -5.21 1.22
CA LEU A 63 -1.70 -5.23 0.16
C LEU A 63 -0.88 -3.94 0.21
N HIS A 64 0.45 -4.04 0.12
CA HIS A 64 1.29 -2.85 -0.05
C HIS A 64 1.29 -2.53 -1.54
N ALA A 65 0.90 -1.31 -1.92
CA ALA A 65 0.74 -0.99 -3.33
C ALA A 65 2.07 -0.88 -4.08
N CYS A 66 3.12 -0.44 -3.39
CA CYS A 66 4.52 -0.42 -3.83
C CYS A 66 5.45 -0.18 -2.61
N ALA A 67 6.75 -0.38 -2.82
CA ALA A 67 7.82 -0.26 -1.83
C ALA A 67 7.47 -0.96 -0.51
N HIS A 68 7.22 -2.27 -0.57
CA HIS A 68 6.83 -3.07 0.58
C HIS A 68 7.72 -2.82 1.80
N ASN A 69 7.08 -2.56 2.94
CA ASN A 69 7.76 -2.36 4.21
C ASN A 69 7.63 -3.63 5.06
N PRO A 70 8.74 -4.31 5.44
CA PRO A 70 10.13 -3.80 5.47
C PRO A 70 11.05 -4.27 4.34
N THR A 71 10.62 -5.16 3.44
CA THR A 71 11.54 -5.91 2.58
C THR A 71 12.05 -5.12 1.37
N GLY A 72 11.27 -4.15 0.88
CA GLY A 72 11.50 -3.45 -0.38
C GLY A 72 11.26 -4.29 -1.63
N VAL A 73 10.71 -5.51 -1.49
CA VAL A 73 10.40 -6.42 -2.60
C VAL A 73 8.94 -6.23 -2.99
N ASP A 74 8.69 -5.92 -4.26
CA ASP A 74 7.33 -5.75 -4.79
C ASP A 74 7.05 -6.80 -5.89
N PRO A 75 5.79 -7.22 -6.07
CA PRO A 75 5.40 -8.02 -7.22
C PRO A 75 5.62 -7.26 -8.54
N SER A 76 6.01 -8.00 -9.57
CA SER A 76 6.02 -7.48 -10.95
C SER A 76 4.61 -7.19 -11.44
N GLU A 77 4.48 -6.48 -12.57
CA GLU A 77 3.16 -6.19 -13.16
C GLU A 77 2.38 -7.48 -13.49
N GLU A 78 3.06 -8.49 -14.04
CA GLU A 78 2.44 -9.78 -14.37
C GLU A 78 2.03 -10.56 -13.11
N GLN A 79 2.83 -10.47 -12.04
CA GLN A 79 2.47 -11.04 -10.75
C GLN A 79 1.25 -10.32 -10.16
N TRP A 80 1.16 -8.99 -10.26
CA TRP A 80 0.00 -8.24 -9.81
C TRP A 80 -1.28 -8.62 -10.56
N LYS A 81 -1.22 -8.82 -11.89
CA LYS A 81 -2.37 -9.30 -12.68
C LYS A 81 -2.87 -10.65 -12.18
N GLU A 82 -1.97 -11.60 -11.91
CA GLU A 82 -2.37 -12.90 -11.37
C GLU A 82 -2.92 -12.80 -9.94
N ILE A 83 -2.33 -11.96 -9.08
CA ILE A 83 -2.85 -11.71 -7.72
C ILE A 83 -4.27 -11.13 -7.79
N SER A 84 -4.47 -10.12 -8.63
CA SER A 84 -5.76 -9.46 -8.86
C SER A 84 -6.82 -10.49 -9.27
N LYS A 85 -6.51 -11.28 -10.30
CA LYS A 85 -7.36 -12.37 -10.79
C LYS A 85 -7.75 -13.34 -9.67
N LYS A 86 -6.81 -13.79 -8.84
CA LYS A 86 -7.10 -14.74 -7.75
C LYS A 86 -7.92 -14.13 -6.63
N ILE A 87 -7.67 -12.87 -6.28
CA ILE A 87 -8.51 -12.12 -5.34
C ILE A 87 -9.93 -12.00 -5.90
N LYS A 88 -10.09 -11.73 -7.20
CA LYS A 88 -11.40 -11.60 -7.86
C LYS A 88 -12.17 -12.92 -7.89
N GLU A 89 -11.51 -14.01 -8.30
CA GLU A 89 -12.09 -15.38 -8.34
C GLU A 89 -12.69 -15.79 -6.98
N LYS A 90 -12.04 -15.39 -5.89
CA LYS A 90 -12.45 -15.71 -4.52
C LYS A 90 -13.39 -14.68 -3.89
N GLY A 91 -13.70 -13.61 -4.62
CA GLY A 91 -14.50 -12.48 -4.12
C GLY A 91 -13.87 -11.77 -2.92
N HIS A 92 -12.54 -11.81 -2.78
CA HIS A 92 -11.83 -11.16 -1.68
C HIS A 92 -11.84 -9.64 -1.83
N PHE A 93 -11.79 -8.94 -0.69
CA PHE A 93 -11.72 -7.49 -0.64
C PHE A 93 -10.26 -7.02 -0.52
N PRO A 94 -9.68 -6.39 -1.55
CA PRO A 94 -8.34 -5.80 -1.47
C PRO A 94 -8.37 -4.46 -0.72
N PHE A 95 -7.49 -4.32 0.26
CA PHE A 95 -7.26 -3.08 0.99
C PHE A 95 -5.78 -2.68 0.83
N PHE A 96 -5.53 -1.60 0.10
CA PHE A 96 -4.18 -1.15 -0.20
C PHE A 96 -3.64 -0.18 0.86
N ASP A 97 -2.41 -0.43 1.33
CA ASP A 97 -1.56 0.58 1.97
C ASP A 97 -0.68 1.24 0.90
N MET A 98 -0.85 2.55 0.71
CA MET A 98 -0.13 3.38 -0.26
C MET A 98 0.62 4.51 0.47
N ALA A 99 1.73 4.15 1.12
CA ALA A 99 2.56 5.11 1.86
C ALA A 99 3.71 5.75 1.06
N TYR A 100 4.06 5.18 -0.09
CA TYR A 100 5.30 5.49 -0.81
C TYR A 100 5.10 5.84 -2.29
N GLN A 101 3.91 6.29 -2.69
CA GLN A 101 3.64 6.66 -4.10
C GLN A 101 4.63 7.73 -4.60
N GLY A 102 5.34 7.41 -5.68
CA GLY A 102 6.41 8.20 -6.29
C GLY A 102 7.80 7.95 -5.68
N PHE A 103 7.88 7.38 -4.48
CA PHE A 103 9.15 7.10 -3.78
C PHE A 103 9.79 5.78 -4.22
N ALA A 104 9.02 4.85 -4.79
CA ALA A 104 9.55 3.55 -5.20
C ALA A 104 10.31 3.67 -6.53
N SER A 105 9.71 4.34 -7.52
CA SER A 105 10.28 4.46 -8.87
C SER A 105 10.61 5.88 -9.32
N GLY A 106 10.21 6.90 -8.57
CA GLY A 106 10.24 8.30 -9.03
C GLY A 106 9.05 8.68 -9.90
N ASP A 107 8.12 7.76 -10.16
CA ASP A 107 6.92 7.94 -10.97
C ASP A 107 5.66 7.53 -10.17
N PRO A 108 4.84 8.49 -9.73
CA PRO A 108 3.61 8.21 -8.99
C PRO A 108 2.57 7.37 -9.73
N GLU A 109 2.52 7.38 -11.07
CA GLU A 109 1.58 6.56 -11.83
C GLU A 109 2.05 5.11 -11.91
N ARG A 110 3.36 4.90 -12.12
CA ARG A 110 3.96 3.57 -12.04
C ARG A 110 3.78 2.97 -10.64
N ASP A 111 3.98 3.76 -9.60
CA ASP A 111 3.85 3.31 -8.21
C ASP A 111 2.38 3.01 -7.83
N ALA A 112 1.42 3.50 -8.61
CA ALA A 112 -0.01 3.20 -8.44
C ALA A 112 -0.51 2.02 -9.31
N LYS A 113 0.36 1.39 -10.11
CA LYS A 113 -0.03 0.39 -11.12
C LYS A 113 -0.81 -0.79 -10.55
N ALA A 114 -0.44 -1.29 -9.37
CA ALA A 114 -1.16 -2.37 -8.69
C ALA A 114 -2.64 -2.02 -8.47
N ILE A 115 -2.93 -0.80 -8.00
CA ILE A 115 -4.30 -0.32 -7.79
C ILE A 115 -5.04 -0.21 -9.12
N ARG A 116 -4.37 0.30 -10.17
CA ARG A 116 -4.98 0.43 -11.51
C ARG A 116 -5.40 -0.91 -12.09
N ILE A 117 -4.57 -1.94 -11.95
CA ILE A 117 -4.88 -3.32 -12.38
C ILE A 117 -6.15 -3.81 -11.68
N PHE A 118 -6.26 -3.63 -10.37
CA PHE A 118 -7.43 -4.09 -9.60
C PHE A 118 -8.70 -3.29 -9.97
N LEU A 119 -8.57 -2.00 -10.31
CA LEU A 119 -9.70 -1.22 -10.81
C LEU A 119 -10.16 -1.72 -12.19
N GLU A 120 -9.21 -2.00 -13.09
CA GLU A 120 -9.47 -2.52 -14.44
C GLU A 120 -10.15 -3.90 -14.39
N ASP A 121 -9.76 -4.76 -13.44
CA ASP A 121 -10.38 -6.07 -13.18
C ASP A 121 -11.73 -5.97 -12.43
N GLY A 122 -12.19 -4.75 -12.14
CA GLY A 122 -13.50 -4.46 -11.57
C GLY A 122 -13.63 -4.76 -10.08
N HIS A 123 -12.56 -4.64 -9.30
CA HIS A 123 -12.64 -4.76 -7.85
C HIS A 123 -13.30 -3.54 -7.21
N LEU A 124 -14.14 -3.76 -6.19
CA LEU A 124 -14.30 -2.78 -5.12
C LEU A 124 -13.08 -2.89 -4.20
N LEU A 125 -12.56 -1.77 -3.73
CA LEU A 125 -11.32 -1.74 -2.98
C LEU A 125 -11.26 -0.60 -1.97
N GLY A 126 -10.41 -0.76 -0.96
CA GLY A 126 -10.05 0.28 0.00
C GLY A 126 -8.60 0.72 -0.19
N ILE A 127 -8.28 1.98 0.11
CA ILE A 127 -6.92 2.51 0.06
C ILE A 127 -6.67 3.41 1.28
N ALA A 128 -5.62 3.12 2.03
CA ALA A 128 -5.02 4.03 3.00
C ALA A 128 -3.79 4.70 2.36
N GLN A 129 -3.89 5.99 2.06
CA GLN A 129 -2.82 6.76 1.44
C GLN A 129 -2.13 7.66 2.47
N SER A 130 -0.80 7.73 2.44
CA SER A 130 -0.01 8.63 3.28
C SER A 130 0.75 9.67 2.47
N TYR A 131 0.79 10.91 2.97
CA TYR A 131 1.63 11.98 2.43
C TYR A 131 2.89 12.25 3.25
N ALA A 132 3.16 11.40 4.25
CA ALA A 132 4.29 11.57 5.15
C ALA A 132 5.64 11.52 4.41
N LYS A 133 5.78 10.62 3.43
CA LYS A 133 7.04 10.38 2.71
C LYS A 133 7.10 11.20 1.44
N ASN A 134 6.12 11.02 0.55
CA ASN A 134 6.10 11.65 -0.77
C ASN A 134 6.05 13.19 -0.76
N MET A 135 5.61 13.82 0.33
CA MET A 135 5.62 15.28 0.51
C MET A 135 6.45 15.74 1.72
N GLY A 136 7.14 14.82 2.42
CA GLY A 136 7.90 15.15 3.63
C GLY A 136 7.05 15.61 4.82
N LEU A 137 5.73 15.39 4.80
CA LEU A 137 4.77 15.89 5.78
C LEU A 137 4.61 14.96 7.00
N TYR A 138 5.69 14.34 7.47
CA TYR A 138 5.68 13.33 8.54
C TYR A 138 4.91 13.77 9.79
N GLY A 139 5.26 14.94 10.32
CA GLY A 139 4.68 15.50 11.55
C GLY A 139 3.29 16.11 11.36
N GLN A 140 2.88 16.41 10.12
CA GLN A 140 1.57 17.01 9.82
C GLN A 140 0.44 15.98 9.81
N ARG A 141 0.77 14.69 9.84
CA ARG A 141 -0.18 13.56 9.93
C ARG A 141 -1.23 13.57 8.81
N VAL A 142 -0.80 13.82 7.58
CA VAL A 142 -1.69 13.90 6.42
C VAL A 142 -1.78 12.56 5.70
N GLY A 143 -3.02 12.14 5.45
CA GLY A 143 -3.35 10.93 4.71
C GLY A 143 -4.80 10.96 4.25
N CYS A 144 -5.22 9.93 3.53
CA CYS A 144 -6.58 9.78 3.02
C CYS A 144 -7.00 8.31 3.09
N LEU A 145 -8.25 8.06 3.50
CA LEU A 145 -8.92 6.77 3.30
C LEU A 145 -9.86 6.91 2.10
N SER A 146 -9.69 6.07 1.11
CA SER A 146 -10.59 5.95 -0.04
C SER A 146 -11.25 4.57 -0.03
N VAL A 147 -12.55 4.51 -0.28
CA VAL A 147 -13.30 3.25 -0.44
C VAL A 147 -14.11 3.37 -1.72
N LEU A 148 -13.80 2.52 -2.70
CA LEU A 148 -14.57 2.45 -3.93
C LEU A 148 -15.92 1.81 -3.66
N CYS A 149 -16.98 2.46 -4.14
CA CYS A 149 -18.35 2.04 -3.98
C CYS A 149 -18.97 1.77 -5.35
N GLU A 150 -19.99 0.93 -5.40
CA GLU A 150 -20.72 0.54 -6.62
C GLU A 150 -21.42 1.73 -7.27
N ASP A 151 -21.98 2.62 -6.46
CA ASP A 151 -22.71 3.80 -6.90
C ASP A 151 -22.62 4.97 -5.89
N GLU A 152 -23.16 6.12 -6.28
CA GLU A 152 -23.18 7.34 -5.46
C GLU A 152 -23.95 7.15 -4.14
N LYS A 153 -25.05 6.37 -4.17
CA LYS A 153 -25.88 6.12 -2.99
C LYS A 153 -25.09 5.34 -1.94
N GLN A 154 -24.35 4.31 -2.35
CA GLN A 154 -23.46 3.54 -1.49
C GLN A 154 -22.31 4.42 -0.99
N ALA A 155 -21.73 5.27 -1.83
CA ALA A 155 -20.68 6.21 -1.42
C ALA A 155 -21.13 7.16 -0.30
N VAL A 156 -22.34 7.73 -0.42
CA VAL A 156 -22.95 8.58 0.64
C VAL A 156 -23.15 7.78 1.93
N ALA A 157 -23.66 6.55 1.83
CA ALA A 157 -23.89 5.70 2.99
C ALA A 157 -22.58 5.33 3.69
N VAL A 158 -21.56 4.88 2.96
CA VAL A 158 -20.23 4.53 3.49
C VAL A 158 -19.58 5.75 4.15
N LYS A 159 -19.60 6.92 3.48
CA LYS A 159 -19.06 8.17 4.02
C LYS A 159 -19.72 8.55 5.34
N SER A 160 -21.04 8.41 5.46
CA SER A 160 -21.76 8.71 6.70
C SER A 160 -21.29 7.83 7.87
N GLN A 161 -21.06 6.54 7.63
CA GLN A 161 -20.59 5.61 8.66
C GLN A 161 -19.14 5.88 9.05
N LEU A 162 -18.27 6.21 8.08
CA LEU A 162 -16.88 6.61 8.37
C LEU A 162 -16.83 7.90 9.21
N GLN A 163 -17.70 8.88 8.94
CA GLN A 163 -17.81 10.10 9.74
C GLN A 163 -18.31 9.80 11.17
N MET A 164 -19.28 8.90 11.33
CA MET A 164 -19.74 8.45 12.65
C MET A 164 -18.65 7.74 13.45
N LEU A 165 -17.74 7.01 12.80
CA LEU A 165 -16.58 6.41 13.44
C LEU A 165 -15.54 7.47 13.83
N ALA A 166 -15.21 8.39 12.93
CA ALA A 166 -14.22 9.44 13.17
C ALA A 166 -14.61 10.41 14.30
N ARG A 167 -15.90 10.75 14.39
CA ARG A 167 -16.40 11.78 15.31
C ARG A 167 -16.03 11.56 16.79
N PRO A 168 -16.26 10.38 17.39
CA PRO A 168 -15.83 10.10 18.76
C PRO A 168 -14.33 9.79 18.90
N MET A 169 -13.62 9.43 17.82
CA MET A 169 -12.19 9.11 17.88
C MET A 169 -11.32 10.37 17.92
N TYR A 170 -11.60 11.34 17.06
CA TYR A 170 -10.78 12.54 16.93
C TYR A 170 -11.55 13.78 16.44
N SER A 171 -12.88 13.73 16.38
CA SER A 171 -13.77 14.80 15.90
C SER A 171 -13.61 15.15 14.41
N ASN A 172 -12.48 15.74 14.03
CA ASN A 172 -12.11 16.12 12.66
C ASN A 172 -10.58 16.10 12.47
N PRO A 173 -10.07 15.88 11.24
CA PRO A 173 -8.63 15.82 11.00
C PRO A 173 -7.97 17.21 11.05
N PRO A 174 -6.65 17.30 11.29
CA PRO A 174 -5.91 18.56 11.23
C PRO A 174 -5.92 19.16 9.82
N VAL A 175 -6.13 20.48 9.72
CA VAL A 175 -6.34 21.17 8.44
C VAL A 175 -5.04 21.55 7.72
N HIS A 176 -3.99 21.91 8.46
CA HIS A 176 -2.81 22.57 7.88
C HIS A 176 -2.11 21.72 6.81
N GLY A 177 -1.78 20.48 7.14
CA GLY A 177 -1.14 19.60 6.17
C GLY A 177 -2.04 19.25 4.98
N ALA A 178 -3.36 19.12 5.18
CA ALA A 178 -4.30 18.91 4.09
C ALA A 178 -4.33 20.10 3.12
N LEU A 179 -4.24 21.34 3.63
CA LEU A 179 -4.12 22.54 2.80
C LEU A 179 -2.83 22.55 2.00
N ILE A 180 -1.68 22.19 2.58
CA ILE A 180 -0.41 22.09 1.84
C ILE A 180 -0.55 21.11 0.66
N VAL A 181 -1.07 19.90 0.92
CA VAL A 181 -1.29 18.88 -0.12
C VAL A 181 -2.23 19.42 -1.20
N SER A 182 -3.36 20.01 -0.80
CA SER A 182 -4.34 20.55 -1.75
C SER A 182 -3.78 21.70 -2.58
N THR A 183 -2.97 22.58 -2.01
CA THR A 183 -2.32 23.69 -2.71
C THR A 183 -1.31 23.17 -3.73
N ILE A 184 -0.45 22.22 -3.35
CA ILE A 184 0.53 21.63 -4.25
C ILE A 184 -0.14 20.88 -5.41
N LEU A 185 -1.14 20.06 -5.11
CA LEU A 185 -1.80 19.23 -6.14
C LEU A 185 -2.80 20.01 -7.00
N GLY A 186 -3.36 21.10 -6.49
CA GLY A 186 -4.32 21.97 -7.19
C GLY A 186 -3.66 22.99 -8.13
N ASP A 187 -2.39 23.33 -7.90
CA ASP A 187 -1.63 24.22 -8.78
C ASP A 187 -0.73 23.43 -9.75
N PRO A 188 -0.88 23.58 -11.08
CA PRO A 188 -0.08 22.83 -12.05
C PRO A 188 1.44 23.05 -11.95
N GLY A 189 1.87 24.27 -11.56
CA GLY A 189 3.28 24.62 -11.41
C GLY A 189 3.90 23.96 -10.17
N LEU A 190 3.22 24.04 -9.03
CA LEU A 190 3.63 23.39 -7.79
C LEU A 190 3.60 21.87 -7.92
N LYS A 191 2.56 21.31 -8.55
CA LYS A 191 2.49 19.86 -8.82
C LYS A 191 3.68 19.40 -9.66
N LYS A 192 4.04 20.14 -10.72
CA LYS A 192 5.20 19.82 -11.55
C LYS A 192 6.51 19.90 -10.78
N LEU A 193 6.66 20.91 -9.91
CA LEU A 193 7.82 21.03 -9.02
C LEU A 193 7.92 19.83 -8.06
N TRP A 194 6.82 19.49 -7.39
CA TRP A 194 6.73 18.36 -6.48
C TRP A 194 7.08 17.03 -7.18
N LEU A 195 6.55 16.78 -8.38
CA LEU A 195 6.89 15.59 -9.16
C LEU A 195 8.40 15.49 -9.45
N LYS A 196 9.04 16.62 -9.78
CA LYS A 196 10.49 16.69 -9.98
C LYS A 196 11.27 16.37 -8.70
N GLU A 197 10.84 16.91 -7.56
CA GLU A 197 11.48 16.69 -6.26
C GLU A 197 11.33 15.25 -5.78
N VAL A 198 10.13 14.66 -5.93
CA VAL A 198 9.87 13.24 -5.63
C VAL A 198 10.77 12.35 -6.46
N LYS A 199 10.87 12.61 -7.77
CA LYS A 199 11.79 11.89 -8.64
C LYS A 199 13.24 12.03 -8.17
N GLY A 200 13.68 13.23 -7.81
CA GLY A 200 15.04 13.44 -7.27
C GLY A 200 15.31 12.65 -5.98
N MET A 201 14.33 12.54 -5.09
CA MET A 201 14.44 11.71 -3.88
C MET A 201 14.55 10.22 -4.21
N ALA A 202 13.73 9.71 -5.13
CA ALA A 202 13.78 8.32 -5.58
C ALA A 202 15.11 7.99 -6.27
N ASP A 203 15.56 8.84 -7.20
CA ASP A 203 16.83 8.69 -7.92
C ASP A 203 18.01 8.61 -6.95
N ARG A 204 18.01 9.42 -5.88
CA ARG A 204 19.03 9.38 -4.83
C ARG A 204 19.02 8.05 -4.08
N ILE A 205 17.84 7.52 -3.72
CA ILE A 205 17.72 6.23 -3.03
C ILE A 205 18.22 5.09 -3.92
N ILE A 206 17.83 5.08 -5.20
CA ILE A 206 18.28 4.11 -6.19
C ILE A 206 19.81 4.17 -6.31
N GLY A 207 20.37 5.38 -6.44
CA GLY A 207 21.82 5.58 -6.51
C GLY A 207 22.57 5.03 -5.29
N MET A 208 22.02 5.20 -4.08
CA MET A 208 22.61 4.62 -2.86
C MET A 208 22.52 3.09 -2.83
N ARG A 209 21.43 2.49 -3.32
CA ARG A 209 21.30 1.03 -3.44
C ARG A 209 22.32 0.46 -4.41
N THR A 210 22.48 1.08 -5.58
CA THR A 210 23.49 0.71 -6.58
C THR A 210 24.89 0.82 -5.99
N ALA A 211 25.22 1.95 -5.36
CA ALA A 211 26.52 2.16 -4.75
C ALA A 211 26.83 1.11 -3.67
N LEU A 212 25.86 0.77 -2.81
CA LEU A 212 26.06 -0.26 -1.79
C LEU A 212 26.37 -1.62 -2.42
N ARG A 213 25.55 -2.05 -3.39
CA ARG A 213 25.76 -3.32 -4.12
C ARG A 213 27.15 -3.38 -4.75
N GLU A 214 27.51 -2.36 -5.54
CA GLU A 214 28.81 -2.34 -6.23
C GLU A 214 29.99 -2.39 -5.25
N ASN A 215 29.91 -1.70 -4.12
CA ASN A 215 30.99 -1.72 -3.13
C ASN A 215 31.12 -3.09 -2.45
N LEU A 216 30.01 -3.78 -2.19
CA LEU A 216 30.02 -5.13 -1.63
C LEU A 216 30.62 -6.14 -2.62
N GLU A 217 30.27 -6.03 -3.90
CA GLU A 217 30.86 -6.85 -4.97
C GLU A 217 32.36 -6.58 -5.12
N LYS A 218 32.79 -5.31 -5.13
CA LYS A 218 34.22 -4.90 -5.20
C LYS A 218 35.05 -5.40 -4.02
N LEU A 219 34.45 -5.51 -2.83
CA LEU A 219 35.10 -6.06 -1.63
C LEU A 219 35.13 -7.60 -1.61
N GLY A 220 34.64 -8.27 -2.64
CA GLY A 220 34.67 -9.73 -2.76
C GLY A 220 33.61 -10.44 -1.91
N SER A 221 32.43 -9.83 -1.74
CA SER A 221 31.32 -10.47 -1.01
C SER A 221 31.00 -11.86 -1.60
N PRO A 222 30.93 -12.93 -0.79
CA PRO A 222 30.62 -14.27 -1.27
C PRO A 222 29.11 -14.49 -1.52
N LEU A 223 28.28 -13.50 -1.22
CA LEU A 223 26.83 -13.56 -1.41
C LEU A 223 26.43 -13.01 -2.78
N SER A 224 25.41 -13.60 -3.40
CA SER A 224 24.79 -13.01 -4.60
C SER A 224 23.97 -11.76 -4.26
N TRP A 225 24.15 -10.71 -5.05
CA TRP A 225 23.46 -9.42 -5.00
C TRP A 225 22.60 -9.15 -6.24
N GLU A 226 22.23 -10.22 -6.97
CA GLU A 226 21.41 -10.15 -8.20
C GLU A 226 19.90 -10.22 -7.96
N HIS A 227 19.47 -10.29 -6.69
CA HIS A 227 18.07 -10.33 -6.27
C HIS A 227 17.39 -8.96 -6.38
#